data_AF-A0A7D9DBE6-F1
#
_entry.id   AF-A0A7D9DBE6-F1
#
_cell.length_a   1.000
_cell.length_b   1.000
_cell.length_c   1.000
_cell.angle_alpha   90.00
_cell.angle_beta   90.00
_cell.angle_gamma   90.00
#
_symmetry.space_group_name_H-M   'P 1'
#
loop_
_entity.id
_entity.type
_entity.pdbx_description
1 polymer ?
#
loop_
_entity_poly.entity_id
_entity_poly.type
_entity_poly.pdbx_seq_one_letter_code
_entity_poly.pdbx_strand_id
1 'polypeptide(L)'
;MARADSNKSQQLVQEEQSSYTGSMLGPPLPASDDKQKILGILWDSYEDNLIVDIKDVADLAQMVQATKRNVISVSSKIYDPMGLISPLTINFKLLFQELCLAKGDWDHPLEGTLKCNWQKLVDNLQDVQPIVIPRCYISDIHEQVVSYKLHRHSITWYPAYSTSIIYIVVVKQEDPPTNSEVTSTDI
;
A
#
# COMPACT_ATOMS: atom_id res chain seq x y z
N MET A 1 -12.95 -39.87 -29.43
CA MET A 1 -12.39 -40.08 -28.08
C MET A 1 -11.59 -38.88 -27.54
N ALA A 2 -11.58 -37.69 -28.17
CA ALA A 2 -10.72 -36.56 -27.79
C ALA A 2 -11.43 -35.38 -27.06
N ARG A 3 -12.72 -35.51 -26.71
CA ARG A 3 -13.53 -34.42 -26.12
C ARG A 3 -13.54 -34.42 -24.58
N ALA A 4 -13.21 -35.54 -23.95
CA ALA A 4 -13.25 -35.71 -22.50
C ALA A 4 -12.04 -35.05 -21.80
N ASP A 5 -10.86 -35.09 -22.44
CA ASP A 5 -9.63 -34.55 -21.85
C ASP A 5 -9.59 -33.01 -21.86
N SER A 6 -10.20 -32.37 -22.85
CA SER A 6 -10.29 -30.89 -22.91
C SER A 6 -11.12 -30.33 -21.76
N ASN A 7 -12.26 -30.96 -21.45
CA ASN A 7 -13.12 -30.53 -20.34
C ASN A 7 -12.44 -30.75 -18.99
N LYS A 8 -11.72 -31.86 -18.83
CA LYS A 8 -10.98 -32.15 -17.58
C LYS A 8 -9.85 -31.15 -17.34
N SER A 9 -9.12 -30.77 -18.38
CA SER A 9 -8.07 -29.75 -18.29
C SER A 9 -8.64 -28.36 -18.00
N GLN A 10 -9.77 -27.99 -18.61
CA GLN A 10 -10.44 -26.71 -18.30
C GLN A 10 -10.96 -26.68 -16.87
N GLN A 11 -11.51 -27.80 -16.39
CA GLN A 11 -12.02 -27.93 -15.03
C GLN A 11 -10.90 -27.84 -13.98
N LEU A 12 -9.75 -28.49 -14.24
CA LEU A 12 -8.55 -28.39 -13.40
C LEU A 12 -7.96 -26.97 -13.36
N VAL A 13 -7.88 -26.30 -14.51
CA VAL A 13 -7.41 -24.90 -14.56
C VAL A 13 -8.36 -23.97 -13.80
N GLN A 14 -9.66 -24.22 -13.87
CA GLN A 14 -10.67 -23.40 -13.20
C GLN A 14 -10.69 -23.65 -11.68
N GLU A 15 -10.44 -24.89 -11.24
CA GLU A 15 -10.25 -25.24 -9.83
C GLU A 15 -8.93 -24.66 -9.26
N GLU A 16 -7.82 -24.72 -9.99
CA GLU A 16 -6.56 -24.08 -9.58
C GLU A 16 -6.67 -22.55 -9.52
N GLN A 17 -7.34 -21.91 -10.50
CA GLN A 17 -7.57 -20.47 -10.47
C GLN A 17 -8.49 -20.06 -9.32
N SER A 18 -9.49 -20.88 -8.99
CA SER A 18 -10.36 -20.65 -7.84
C SER A 18 -9.62 -20.81 -6.51
N SER A 19 -8.71 -21.79 -6.42
CA SER A 19 -7.82 -21.99 -5.27
C SER A 19 -6.85 -20.81 -5.08
N TYR A 20 -6.22 -20.36 -6.17
CA TYR A 20 -5.31 -19.21 -6.13
C TYR A 20 -6.02 -17.91 -5.73
N THR A 21 -7.16 -17.62 -6.35
CA THR A 21 -7.96 -16.43 -6.03
C THR A 21 -8.49 -16.48 -4.61
N GLY A 22 -9.00 -17.62 -4.14
CA GLY A 22 -9.45 -17.80 -2.76
C GLY A 22 -8.34 -17.66 -1.71
N SER A 23 -7.13 -18.15 -2.00
CA SER A 23 -5.98 -18.00 -1.10
C SER A 23 -5.41 -16.58 -1.08
N MET A 24 -5.51 -15.83 -2.19
CA MET A 24 -4.96 -14.47 -2.30
C MET A 24 -5.95 -13.39 -1.84
N LEU A 25 -7.24 -13.61 -2.05
CA LEU A 25 -8.31 -12.65 -1.77
C LEU A 25 -9.05 -12.95 -0.45
N GLY A 26 -8.89 -14.15 0.12
CA GLY A 26 -9.72 -14.62 1.23
C GLY A 26 -11.05 -15.20 0.73
N PRO A 27 -11.93 -15.66 1.63
CA PRO A 27 -13.25 -16.14 1.24
C PRO A 27 -13.99 -15.05 0.44
N PRO A 28 -14.77 -15.43 -0.59
CA PRO A 28 -15.58 -14.47 -1.33
C PRO A 28 -16.49 -13.73 -0.34
N LEU A 29 -16.31 -12.41 -0.23
CA LEU A 29 -17.25 -11.58 0.49
C LEU A 29 -18.62 -11.73 -0.20
N PRO A 30 -19.73 -11.83 0.56
CA PRO A 30 -21.06 -11.94 -0.02
C PRO A 30 -21.29 -10.81 -1.03
N ALA A 31 -21.95 -11.13 -2.14
CA ALA A 31 -22.11 -10.29 -3.35
C ALA A 31 -22.88 -8.96 -3.17
N SER A 32 -22.95 -8.45 -1.94
CA SER A 32 -23.57 -7.19 -1.52
C SER A 32 -22.61 -6.29 -0.76
N ASP A 33 -21.31 -6.62 -0.72
CA ASP A 33 -20.29 -5.80 -0.06
C ASP A 33 -19.57 -4.99 -1.15
N ASP A 34 -19.73 -3.66 -1.15
CA ASP A 34 -19.03 -2.74 -2.07
C ASP A 34 -17.50 -2.76 -1.87
N LYS A 35 -17.01 -3.62 -0.97
CA LYS A 35 -15.62 -3.79 -0.59
C LYS A 35 -15.02 -5.03 -1.24
N GLN A 36 -14.00 -4.83 -2.07
CA GLN A 36 -13.23 -5.91 -2.69
C GLN A 36 -11.76 -5.79 -2.35
N LYS A 37 -11.07 -6.91 -2.11
CA LYS A 37 -9.62 -6.91 -1.95
C LYS A 37 -8.93 -6.81 -3.32
N ILE A 38 -8.02 -5.84 -3.48
CA ILE A 38 -7.19 -5.68 -4.68
C ILE A 38 -5.72 -5.54 -4.25
N LEU A 39 -4.83 -6.35 -4.84
CA LEU A 39 -3.40 -6.36 -4.51
C LEU A 39 -3.09 -6.47 -2.99
N GLY A 40 -3.98 -7.09 -2.22
CA GLY A 40 -3.83 -7.21 -0.77
C GLY A 40 -4.45 -6.07 0.07
N ILE A 41 -4.95 -5.01 -0.56
CA ILE A 41 -5.58 -3.83 0.06
C ILE A 41 -7.09 -3.89 -0.15
N LEU A 42 -7.90 -3.40 0.81
CA LEU A 42 -9.35 -3.30 0.63
C LEU A 42 -9.67 -2.10 -0.26
N TRP A 43 -10.56 -2.28 -1.22
CA TRP A 43 -11.07 -1.21 -2.07
C TRP A 43 -12.57 -1.12 -1.87
N ASP A 44 -13.02 0.03 -1.39
CA ASP A 44 -14.43 0.42 -1.36
C ASP A 44 -14.79 1.03 -2.72
N SER A 45 -15.57 0.30 -3.50
CA SER A 45 -15.98 0.70 -4.84
C SER A 45 -17.10 1.74 -4.86
N TYR A 46 -17.83 1.89 -3.76
CA TYR A 46 -18.90 2.88 -3.64
C TYR A 46 -18.31 4.28 -3.40
N GLU A 47 -17.43 4.41 -2.41
CA GLU A 47 -16.74 5.68 -2.10
C GLU A 47 -15.43 5.88 -2.90
N ASP A 48 -15.05 4.91 -3.72
CA ASP A 48 -13.79 4.83 -4.47
C ASP A 48 -12.51 5.04 -3.61
N ASN A 49 -12.46 4.38 -2.45
CA ASN A 49 -11.37 4.51 -1.47
C ASN A 49 -10.57 3.22 -1.35
N LEU A 50 -9.24 3.35 -1.31
CA LEU A 50 -8.34 2.29 -0.86
C LEU A 50 -8.22 2.35 0.66
N ILE A 51 -8.51 1.24 1.33
CA ILE A 51 -8.48 1.09 2.78
C ILE A 51 -7.36 0.13 3.14
N VAL A 52 -6.35 0.65 3.83
CA VAL A 52 -5.29 -0.14 4.43
C VAL A 52 -5.60 -0.32 5.91
N ASP A 53 -6.10 -1.50 6.26
CA ASP A 53 -6.23 -1.94 7.64
C ASP A 53 -5.15 -2.97 7.96
N ILE A 54 -4.40 -2.72 9.02
CA ILE A 54 -3.28 -3.55 9.46
C ILE A 54 -3.51 -4.16 10.83
N LYS A 55 -4.70 -4.01 11.43
CA LYS A 55 -5.03 -4.56 12.75
C LYS A 55 -4.83 -6.07 12.80
N ASP A 56 -5.34 -6.80 11.81
CA ASP A 56 -5.15 -8.25 11.72
C ASP A 56 -3.66 -8.65 11.72
N VAL A 57 -2.82 -7.84 11.07
CA VAL A 57 -1.37 -8.07 11.03
C VAL A 57 -0.73 -7.73 12.37
N ALA A 58 -1.17 -6.66 13.04
CA ALA A 58 -0.70 -6.25 14.36
C ALA A 58 -1.05 -7.30 15.42
N ASP A 59 -2.26 -7.86 15.38
CA ASP A 59 -2.72 -8.90 16.30
C ASP A 59 -1.94 -10.19 16.09
N LEU A 60 -1.75 -10.58 14.82
CA LEU A 60 -0.88 -11.71 14.48
C LEU A 60 0.54 -11.50 15.01
N ALA A 61 1.08 -10.29 14.88
CA ALA A 61 2.43 -9.94 15.31
C ALA A 61 2.64 -10.10 16.82
N GLN A 62 1.59 -9.87 17.63
CA GLN A 62 1.62 -10.10 19.08
C GLN A 62 1.53 -11.57 19.46
N MET A 63 0.73 -12.35 18.72
CA MET A 63 0.49 -13.76 19.04
C MET A 63 1.68 -14.67 18.69
N VAL A 64 2.43 -14.34 17.62
CA VAL A 64 3.53 -15.20 17.17
C VAL A 64 4.80 -14.98 17.97
N GLN A 65 5.57 -16.06 18.17
CA GLN A 65 6.90 -15.95 18.74
C GLN A 65 7.81 -15.16 17.78
N ALA A 66 8.50 -14.15 18.31
CA ALA A 66 9.43 -13.32 17.55
C ALA A 66 10.69 -14.13 17.18
N THR A 67 10.62 -14.89 16.09
CA THR A 67 11.77 -15.52 15.40
C THR A 67 12.05 -14.76 14.10
N LYS A 68 13.24 -14.90 13.50
CA LYS A 68 13.54 -14.24 12.22
C LYS A 68 12.51 -14.59 11.15
N ARG A 69 12.13 -15.89 11.08
CA ARG A 69 11.14 -16.38 10.11
C ARG A 69 9.78 -15.70 10.32
N ASN A 70 9.31 -15.67 11.56
CA ASN A 70 7.99 -15.12 11.87
C ASN A 70 7.96 -13.61 11.67
N VAL A 71 8.99 -12.89 12.09
CA VAL A 71 9.08 -11.43 11.89
C VAL A 71 9.00 -11.07 10.42
N ILE A 72 9.75 -11.76 9.56
CA ILE A 72 9.70 -11.51 8.11
C ILE A 72 8.34 -11.92 7.53
N SER A 73 7.79 -13.06 7.94
CA SER A 73 6.49 -13.53 7.48
C SER A 73 5.38 -12.53 7.78
N VAL A 74 5.34 -12.01 9.01
CA VAL A 74 4.37 -10.99 9.44
C VAL A 74 4.62 -9.68 8.72
N SER A 75 5.87 -9.20 8.67
CA SER A 75 6.22 -7.94 7.98
C SER A 75 5.83 -7.97 6.50
N SER A 76 5.96 -9.13 5.84
CA SER A 76 5.62 -9.29 4.42
C SER A 76 4.11 -9.23 4.15
N LYS A 77 3.26 -9.37 5.17
CA LYS A 77 1.81 -9.17 5.02
C LYS A 77 1.45 -7.68 4.86
N ILE A 78 2.33 -6.78 5.30
CA ILE A 78 2.20 -5.33 5.09
C ILE A 78 2.75 -5.00 3.71
N TYR A 79 1.94 -5.25 2.68
CA TYR A 79 2.33 -5.05 1.29
C TYR A 79 1.97 -3.65 0.80
N ASP A 80 2.96 -2.95 0.23
CA ASP A 80 2.81 -1.59 -0.28
C ASP A 80 3.50 -1.43 -1.64
N PRO A 81 2.84 -1.84 -2.74
CA PRO A 81 3.43 -1.76 -4.07
C PRO A 81 3.59 -0.31 -4.56
N MET A 82 2.75 0.60 -4.06
CA MET A 82 2.66 1.98 -4.51
C MET A 82 3.43 2.96 -3.63
N GLY A 83 3.94 2.52 -2.47
CA GLY A 83 4.62 3.38 -1.50
C GLY A 83 3.67 4.27 -0.68
N LEU A 84 2.36 3.97 -0.68
CA LEU A 84 1.33 4.76 -0.01
C LEU A 84 1.48 4.76 1.51
N ILE A 85 2.03 3.68 2.07
CA ILE A 85 2.30 3.50 3.49
C ILE A 85 3.81 3.31 3.73
N SER A 86 4.64 3.92 2.87
CA SER A 86 6.11 3.88 2.97
C SER A 86 6.65 4.26 4.37
N PRO A 87 6.14 5.30 5.07
CA PRO A 87 6.58 5.63 6.43
C PRO A 87 6.38 4.50 7.44
N LEU A 88 5.41 3.63 7.20
CA LEU A 88 5.19 2.43 8.01
C LEU A 88 6.12 1.30 7.56
N THR A 89 6.11 0.97 6.26
CA THR A 89 6.85 -0.20 5.73
C THR A 89 8.37 -0.05 5.83
N ILE A 90 8.89 1.17 5.86
CA ILE A 90 10.33 1.42 5.99
C ILE A 90 10.88 0.83 7.29
N ASN A 91 10.18 0.96 8.42
CA ASN A 91 10.67 0.46 9.69
C ASN A 91 10.82 -1.07 9.70
N PHE A 92 9.91 -1.78 9.05
CA PHE A 92 10.02 -3.23 8.85
C PHE A 92 11.19 -3.59 7.94
N LYS A 93 11.45 -2.80 6.90
CA LYS A 93 12.62 -2.99 6.02
C LYS A 93 13.93 -2.75 6.77
N LEU A 94 14.00 -1.76 7.67
CA LEU A 94 15.15 -1.53 8.54
C LEU A 94 15.44 -2.78 9.40
N LEU A 95 14.42 -3.26 10.12
CA LEU A 95 14.56 -4.45 10.97
C LEU A 95 14.92 -5.69 10.14
N PHE A 96 14.33 -5.86 8.97
CA PHE A 96 14.67 -6.95 8.04
C PHE A 96 16.16 -6.95 7.70
N GLN A 97 16.74 -5.79 7.40
CA GLN A 97 18.18 -5.69 7.12
C GLN A 97 19.01 -6.09 8.33
N GLU A 98 18.66 -5.63 9.54
CA GLU A 98 19.34 -6.01 10.78
C GLU A 98 19.26 -7.53 11.01
N LEU A 99 18.10 -8.16 10.78
CA LEU A 99 17.89 -9.60 10.92
C LEU A 99 18.70 -10.44 9.93
N CYS A 100 18.85 -9.93 8.69
CA CYS A 100 19.66 -10.56 7.65
C CYS A 100 21.16 -10.50 7.98
N LEU A 101 21.62 -9.41 8.60
CA LEU A 101 23.02 -9.25 9.02
C LEU A 101 23.33 -10.02 10.31
N ALA A 102 22.33 -10.21 11.17
CA ALA A 102 22.47 -10.95 12.41
C ALA A 102 22.79 -12.43 12.13
N LYS A 103 23.82 -12.97 12.78
CA LYS A 103 24.11 -14.41 12.75
C LYS A 103 23.12 -15.14 13.66
N GLY A 104 22.61 -16.29 13.24
CA GLY A 104 21.67 -17.09 14.03
C GLY A 104 20.63 -17.77 13.18
N ASP A 105 20.00 -18.80 13.75
CA ASP A 105 18.99 -19.63 13.09
C ASP A 105 17.67 -18.86 12.87
N TRP A 106 16.93 -19.29 11.85
CA TRP A 106 15.67 -18.68 11.40
C TRP A 106 14.52 -18.90 12.38
N ASP A 107 14.55 -20.05 13.06
CA ASP A 107 13.51 -20.52 13.97
C ASP A 107 13.87 -20.30 15.45
N HIS A 108 15.05 -19.72 15.72
CA HIS A 108 15.42 -19.34 17.08
C HIS A 108 14.78 -18.00 17.48
N PRO A 109 14.33 -17.85 18.74
CA PRO A 109 13.79 -16.59 19.24
C PRO A 109 14.80 -15.44 19.14
N LEU A 110 14.31 -14.25 18.82
CA LEU A 110 15.10 -13.02 18.82
C LEU A 110 15.46 -12.64 20.25
N GLU A 111 16.65 -12.06 20.42
CA GLU A 111 17.18 -11.61 21.69
C GLU A 111 17.69 -10.16 21.61
N GLY A 112 17.91 -9.55 22.77
CA GLY A 112 18.54 -8.24 22.90
C GLY A 112 17.82 -7.12 22.14
N THR A 113 18.59 -6.37 21.36
CA THR A 113 18.12 -5.18 20.63
C THR A 113 17.10 -5.50 19.54
N LEU A 114 17.28 -6.62 18.81
CA LEU A 114 16.37 -7.04 17.73
C LEU A 114 14.96 -7.33 18.26
N LYS A 115 14.88 -8.03 19.40
CA LYS A 115 13.59 -8.30 20.06
C LYS A 115 12.92 -7.01 20.53
N CYS A 116 13.69 -6.09 21.11
CA CYS A 116 13.18 -4.80 21.56
C CYS A 116 12.67 -3.94 20.40
N ASN A 117 13.42 -3.90 19.28
CA ASN A 117 13.02 -3.20 18.06
C ASN A 117 11.73 -3.80 17.48
N TRP A 118 11.64 -5.13 17.39
CA TRP A 118 10.42 -5.81 16.97
C TRP A 118 9.22 -5.44 17.84
N GLN A 119 9.35 -5.55 19.17
CA GLN A 119 8.25 -5.26 20.09
C GLN A 119 7.75 -3.82 19.93
N LYS A 120 8.67 -2.84 19.84
CA LYS A 120 8.30 -1.44 19.59
C LYS A 120 7.53 -1.26 18.28
N LEU A 121 7.92 -1.97 17.22
CA LEU A 121 7.19 -1.92 15.95
C LEU A 121 5.79 -2.52 16.08
N VAL A 122 5.65 -3.64 16.80
CA VAL A 122 4.35 -4.27 17.05
C VAL A 122 3.45 -3.39 17.90
N ASP A 123 3.99 -2.75 18.93
CA ASP A 123 3.24 -1.83 19.79
C ASP A 123 2.76 -0.62 18.97
N ASN A 124 3.65 -0.03 18.15
CA ASN A 124 3.28 1.07 17.27
C ASN A 124 2.21 0.69 16.24
N LEU A 125 2.20 -0.57 15.75
CA LEU A 125 1.20 -1.06 14.80
C LEU A 125 -0.21 -1.09 15.39
N GLN A 126 -0.35 -1.36 16.69
CA GLN A 126 -1.64 -1.45 17.37
C GLN A 126 -2.35 -0.09 17.45
N ASP A 127 -1.57 0.99 17.52
CA ASP A 127 -2.09 2.35 17.58
C ASP A 127 -2.47 2.90 16.19
N VAL A 128 -2.14 2.19 15.10
CA VAL A 128 -2.44 2.63 13.73
C VAL A 128 -3.93 2.45 13.44
N GLN A 129 -4.59 3.58 13.16
CA GLN A 129 -5.94 3.56 12.61
C GLN A 129 -5.94 3.16 11.14
N PRO A 130 -7.03 2.56 10.62
CA PRO A 130 -7.17 2.26 9.21
C PRO A 130 -6.91 3.50 8.35
N ILE A 131 -6.03 3.36 7.36
CA ILE A 131 -5.67 4.46 6.46
C ILE A 131 -6.61 4.40 5.27
N VAL A 132 -7.39 5.46 5.07
CA VAL A 132 -8.31 5.60 3.94
C VAL A 132 -7.71 6.57 2.93
N ILE A 133 -7.57 6.11 1.69
CA ILE A 133 -6.90 6.84 0.61
C ILE A 133 -7.86 6.92 -0.58
N PRO A 134 -8.32 8.12 -0.98
CA PRO A 134 -9.09 8.28 -2.21
C PRO A 134 -8.29 7.80 -3.42
N ARG A 135 -8.88 6.90 -4.22
CA ARG A 135 -8.21 6.37 -5.42
C ARG A 135 -8.13 7.42 -6.52
N CYS A 136 -9.16 8.26 -6.63
CA CYS A 136 -9.18 9.43 -7.49
C CYS A 136 -8.70 10.67 -6.72
N TYR A 137 -7.57 11.24 -7.13
CA TYR A 137 -7.05 12.50 -6.58
C TYR A 137 -7.55 13.75 -7.34
N ILE A 138 -8.36 13.55 -8.39
CA ILE A 138 -8.75 14.56 -9.38
C ILE A 138 -10.28 14.54 -9.54
N SER A 139 -11.00 14.56 -8.43
CA SER A 139 -12.47 14.45 -8.44
C SER A 139 -13.17 15.80 -8.62
N ASP A 140 -12.57 16.89 -8.12
CA ASP A 140 -13.22 18.21 -7.96
C ASP A 140 -12.60 19.33 -8.83
N ILE A 141 -12.04 19.00 -9.99
CA ILE A 141 -11.49 20.05 -10.87
C ILE A 141 -12.57 20.59 -11.80
N HIS A 142 -13.24 21.65 -11.33
CA HIS A 142 -14.26 22.38 -12.09
C HIS A 142 -13.70 23.42 -13.07
N GLU A 143 -12.38 23.62 -13.10
CA GLU A 143 -11.69 24.61 -13.94
C GLU A 143 -10.95 23.92 -15.12
N GLN A 144 -10.71 24.65 -16.21
CA GLN A 144 -9.95 24.11 -17.35
C GLN A 144 -8.49 23.83 -16.95
N VAL A 145 -8.16 22.56 -16.76
CA VAL A 145 -6.79 22.11 -16.50
C VAL A 145 -5.99 22.16 -17.78
N VAL A 146 -4.84 22.83 -17.74
CA VAL A 146 -3.91 22.94 -18.87
C VAL A 146 -2.96 21.74 -18.90
N SER A 147 -2.48 21.28 -17.74
CA SER A 147 -1.62 20.09 -17.68
C SER A 147 -1.55 19.45 -16.29
N TYR A 148 -1.32 18.13 -16.28
CA TYR A 148 -0.93 17.36 -15.09
C TYR A 148 0.55 17.01 -15.18
N LYS A 149 1.31 17.26 -14.11
CA LYS A 149 2.73 16.87 -14.02
C LYS A 149 2.94 15.99 -12.81
N LEU A 150 3.46 14.78 -13.03
CA LEU A 150 3.90 13.90 -11.95
C LEU A 150 5.37 14.22 -11.64
N HIS A 151 5.63 14.74 -10.45
CA HIS A 151 6.98 15.00 -9.98
C HIS A 151 7.40 13.89 -9.02
N ARG A 152 8.60 13.34 -9.24
CA ARG A 152 9.25 12.42 -8.31
C ARG A 152 10.54 13.07 -7.84
N HIS A 153 10.67 13.22 -6.53
CA HIS A 153 11.92 13.60 -5.89
C HIS A 153 12.47 12.40 -5.14
N SER A 154 13.72 12.02 -5.39
CA SER A 154 14.38 10.91 -4.71
C SER A 154 15.59 11.43 -3.95
N ILE A 155 15.66 11.10 -2.66
CA ILE A 155 16.81 11.40 -1.81
C ILE A 155 17.44 10.05 -1.42
N THR A 156 18.75 9.93 -1.59
CA THR A 156 19.50 8.72 -1.21
C THR A 156 20.26 8.99 0.08
N TRP A 157 19.97 8.21 1.12
CA TRP A 157 20.70 8.20 2.39
C TRP A 157 21.53 6.92 2.48
N TYR A 158 22.84 7.09 2.64
CA TYR A 158 23.79 5.99 2.85
C TYR A 158 23.43 5.20 4.14
N PRO A 159 23.56 3.86 4.16
CA PRO A 159 24.10 2.97 3.12
C PRO A 159 23.05 2.07 2.45
N ALA A 160 21.75 2.43 2.37
CA ALA A 160 20.76 1.56 1.70
C ALA A 160 19.40 2.18 1.34
N TYR A 161 19.10 3.45 1.67
CA TYR A 161 17.73 3.95 1.61
C TYR A 161 17.60 5.05 0.56
N SER A 162 16.75 4.82 -0.45
CA SER A 162 16.25 5.91 -1.29
C SER A 162 14.82 6.19 -0.88
N THR A 163 14.58 7.37 -0.33
CA THR A 163 13.23 7.86 -0.08
C THR A 163 12.79 8.60 -1.32
N SER A 164 11.74 8.11 -1.97
CA SER A 164 11.11 8.81 -3.08
C SER A 164 9.79 9.43 -2.62
N ILE A 165 9.65 10.72 -2.85
CA ILE A 165 8.39 11.45 -2.69
C ILE A 165 7.82 11.66 -4.09
N ILE A 166 6.57 11.28 -4.29
CA ILE A 166 5.84 11.48 -5.54
C ILE A 166 4.69 12.45 -5.25
N TYR A 167 4.56 13.49 -6.05
CA TYR A 167 3.45 14.45 -5.95
C TYR A 167 2.96 14.86 -7.35
N ILE A 168 1.68 15.20 -7.45
CA ILE A 168 1.04 15.65 -8.68
C ILE A 168 0.91 17.17 -8.61
N VAL A 169 1.40 17.87 -9.63
CA VAL A 169 1.19 19.31 -9.83
C VAL A 169 0.15 19.49 -10.93
N VAL A 170 -0.92 20.21 -10.60
CA VAL A 170 -1.98 20.59 -11.54
C VAL A 170 -1.74 22.03 -11.96
N VAL A 171 -1.54 22.26 -13.27
CA VAL A 171 -1.46 23.61 -13.83
C VAL A 171 -2.82 23.98 -14.39
N LYS A 172 -3.39 25.04 -13.83
CA LYS A 172 -4.68 25.59 -14.24
C LYS A 172 -4.49 26.73 -15.24
N GLN A 173 -5.50 26.99 -16.07
CA GLN A 173 -5.47 28.15 -16.97
C GLN A 173 -5.65 29.43 -16.15
N GLU A 174 -4.74 30.40 -16.29
CA GLU A 174 -4.97 31.74 -15.76
C GLU A 174 -6.08 32.41 -16.55
N ASP A 175 -7.05 33.02 -15.86
CA ASP A 175 -8.00 33.92 -16.48
C ASP A 175 -7.24 35.07 -17.16
N PRO A 176 -7.63 35.51 -18.37
CA PRO A 176 -6.99 36.64 -19.02
C PRO A 176 -7.09 37.89 -18.12
N PRO A 177 -6.07 38.77 -18.07
CA PRO A 177 -6.20 40.01 -17.32
C PRO A 177 -7.37 40.81 -17.88
N THR A 178 -8.39 41.04 -17.05
CA THR A 178 -9.48 41.97 -17.35
C THR A 178 -8.89 43.37 -17.47
N ASN A 179 -8.58 43.78 -18.71
CA ASN A 179 -8.27 45.16 -19.03
C ASN A 179 -9.54 46.00 -18.82
N SER A 180 -9.75 46.47 -17.59
CA SER A 180 -10.69 47.54 -17.31
C SER A 180 -10.08 48.51 -16.32
N GLU A 181 -9.24 49.41 -16.85
CA GLU A 181 -9.20 50.80 -16.39
C GLU A 181 -8.77 51.68 -17.56
N VAL A 182 -9.73 51.94 -18.46
CA VAL A 182 -9.77 53.20 -19.18
C VAL A 182 -10.69 54.12 -18.39
N THR A 183 -10.11 55.06 -17.65
CA THR A 183 -10.75 56.37 -17.48
C THR A 183 -9.69 57.45 -17.58
N SER A 184 -9.66 58.05 -18.77
CA SER A 184 -9.13 59.38 -19.03
C SER A 184 -9.91 60.40 -18.19
N THR A 185 -9.22 61.36 -17.57
CA THR A 185 -9.73 62.74 -17.49
C THR A 185 -8.55 63.69 -17.39
N ASP A 186 -8.49 64.60 -18.35
CA ASP A 186 -7.65 65.79 -18.42
C ASP A 186 -7.82 66.72 -17.19
N ILE A 187 -6.73 67.35 -16.75
CA ILE A 187 -6.46 68.81 -16.71
C ILE A 187 -5.02 69.01 -16.20
#